data_AF-A0A7Y0H469-F1
#
_entry.id   AF-A0A7Y0H469-F1
#
_cell.length_a   1.000
_cell.length_b   1.000
_cell.length_c   1.000
_cell.angle_alpha   90.00
_cell.angle_beta   90.00
_cell.angle_gamma   90.00
#
_symmetry.space_group_name_H-M   'P 1'
#
loop_
_entity.id
_entity.type
_entity.pdbx_description
1 polymer ?
#
loop_
_entity_poly.entity_id
_entity_poly.type
_entity_poly.pdbx_seq_one_letter_code
_entity_poly.pdbx_strand_id
1 'polypeptide(L)'
;RRLTPHEAARLQGLPRSFRFANSREAASYKQVGNGVAAGAAWHVLREHVQQNRNDLPKRVASAILNADLNPCPDALSPAAYAFEESLVEEKAATIAS
;
A
#
# COMPACT_ATOMS: atom_id res chain seq x y z
N ARG A 1 3.93 -5.62 22.93
CA ARG A 1 5.21 -6.05 22.29
C ARG A 1 5.61 -5.06 21.21
N ARG A 2 6.90 -4.95 20.84
CA ARG A 2 7.33 -4.20 19.64
C ARG A 2 6.87 -4.94 18.38
N LEU A 3 6.50 -4.19 17.34
CA LEU A 3 6.26 -4.75 16.01
C LEU A 3 7.56 -5.28 15.45
N THR A 4 7.52 -6.47 14.84
CA THR A 4 8.64 -7.03 14.09
C THR A 4 8.90 -6.22 12.82
N PRO A 5 10.12 -6.28 12.23
CA PRO A 5 10.39 -5.62 10.96
C PRO A 5 9.44 -6.04 9.84
N HIS A 6 9.01 -7.30 9.84
CA HIS A 6 8.05 -7.81 8.85
C HIS A 6 6.66 -7.22 9.02
N GLU A 7 6.16 -7.11 10.26
CA GLU A 7 4.89 -6.44 10.57
C GLU A 7 4.91 -4.98 10.16
N ALA A 8 6.00 -4.27 10.47
CA ALA A 8 6.15 -2.89 10.08
C ALA A 8 6.25 -2.72 8.55
N ALA A 9 6.90 -3.66 7.84
CA ALA A 9 6.85 -3.73 6.38
C ALA A 9 5.42 -3.99 5.83
N ARG A 10 4.58 -4.77 6.53
CA ARG A 10 3.16 -4.95 6.15
C ARG A 10 2.40 -3.63 6.25
N LEU A 11 2.61 -2.89 7.33
CA LEU A 11 1.97 -1.59 7.55
C LEU A 11 2.38 -0.55 6.49
N GLN A 12 3.58 -0.68 5.93
CA GLN A 12 4.03 0.16 4.81
C GLN A 12 3.49 -0.29 3.44
N GLY A 13 2.70 -1.37 3.38
CA GLY A 13 2.11 -1.86 2.13
C GLY A 13 3.07 -2.62 1.24
N LEU A 14 4.15 -3.20 1.78
CA LEU A 14 5.02 -4.13 1.03
C LEU A 14 4.30 -5.49 0.83
N PRO A 15 4.76 -6.40 -0.06
CA PRO A 15 4.13 -7.72 -0.32
C PRO A 15 4.57 -8.82 0.65
N ARG A 16 3.77 -9.87 0.90
CA ARG A 16 4.05 -10.89 1.94
C ARG A 16 5.34 -11.65 1.69
N SER A 17 5.73 -11.74 0.43
CA SER A 17 6.99 -12.31 -0.04
C SER A 17 8.21 -11.45 0.31
N PHE A 18 8.04 -10.18 0.68
CA PHE A 18 9.14 -9.26 0.97
C PHE A 18 10.01 -9.78 2.12
N ARG A 19 11.33 -9.78 1.90
CA ARG A 19 12.34 -10.17 2.89
C ARG A 19 13.44 -9.12 2.92
N PHE A 20 13.87 -8.78 4.13
CA PHE A 20 15.06 -7.97 4.32
C PHE A 20 16.30 -8.83 4.06
N ALA A 21 17.24 -8.32 3.27
CA ALA A 21 18.52 -8.97 3.02
C ALA A 21 19.59 -8.61 4.08
N ASN A 22 19.17 -8.27 5.30
CA ASN A 22 20.09 -7.83 6.35
C ASN A 22 20.39 -8.98 7.32
N SER A 23 21.64 -9.07 7.74
CA SER A 23 22.06 -9.99 8.80
C SER A 23 21.71 -9.50 10.22
N ARG A 24 21.49 -8.19 10.41
CA ARG A 24 21.18 -7.59 11.71
C ARG A 24 19.77 -7.00 11.72
N GLU A 25 18.97 -7.33 12.73
CA GLU A 25 17.60 -6.81 12.87
C GLU A 25 17.53 -5.28 12.94
N ALA A 26 18.50 -4.64 13.61
CA ALA A 26 18.54 -3.17 13.72
C ALA A 26 18.62 -2.49 12.34
N ALA A 27 19.28 -3.11 11.36
CA ALA A 27 19.34 -2.59 10.00
C ALA A 27 17.98 -2.68 9.29
N SER A 28 17.22 -3.75 9.53
CA SER A 28 15.87 -3.91 9.00
C SER A 28 14.90 -2.88 9.58
N TYR A 29 14.97 -2.61 10.89
CA TYR A 29 14.19 -1.52 11.49
C TYR A 29 14.53 -0.15 10.89
N LYS A 30 15.80 0.12 10.62
CA LYS A 30 16.22 1.38 9.98
C LYS A 30 15.69 1.49 8.54
N GLN A 31 15.73 0.39 7.77
CA GLN A 31 15.19 0.37 6.41
C GLN A 31 13.67 0.59 6.38
N VAL A 32 12.93 -0.02 7.32
CA VAL A 32 11.51 0.28 7.51
C VAL A 32 11.33 1.75 7.85
N GLY A 33 12.00 2.27 8.88
CA GLY A 33 11.81 3.65 9.34
C GLY A 33 12.12 4.71 8.27
N ASN A 34 13.04 4.43 7.35
CA ASN A 34 13.39 5.30 6.23
C ASN A 34 12.55 5.04 4.97
N GLY A 35 11.80 3.94 4.93
CA GLY A 35 10.95 3.57 3.82
C GLY A 35 9.71 4.45 3.73
N VAL A 36 9.17 4.58 2.51
CA VAL A 36 7.91 5.25 2.26
C VAL A 36 6.81 4.20 2.12
N ALA A 37 5.61 4.50 2.64
CA ALA A 37 4.45 3.63 2.43
C ALA A 37 4.15 3.49 0.94
N ALA A 38 4.11 2.26 0.43
CA ALA A 38 3.97 1.96 -0.99
C ALA A 38 2.68 2.55 -1.59
N GLY A 39 1.57 2.52 -0.84
CA GLY A 39 0.31 3.13 -1.27
C GLY A 39 0.38 4.64 -1.42
N ALA A 40 1.09 5.33 -0.51
CA ALA A 40 1.27 6.77 -0.59
C ALA A 40 2.16 7.16 -1.79
N ALA A 41 3.27 6.44 -1.99
CA ALA A 41 4.14 6.65 -3.14
C ALA A 41 3.40 6.40 -4.47
N TRP A 42 2.58 5.34 -4.53
CA TRP A 42 1.75 5.03 -5.70
C TRP A 42 0.72 6.11 -6.00
N HIS A 43 0.03 6.61 -4.96
CA HIS A 43 -0.94 7.69 -5.11
C HIS A 43 -0.29 8.96 -5.68
N VAL A 44 0.84 9.39 -5.10
CA VAL A 44 1.57 10.59 -5.59
C VAL A 44 2.05 10.40 -7.02
N LEU A 45 2.57 9.22 -7.37
CA LEU A 45 3.00 8.91 -8.74
C LEU A 45 1.82 9.01 -9.72
N ARG A 46 0.68 8.41 -9.39
CA ARG A 46 -0.52 8.45 -10.25
C ARG A 46 -1.03 9.87 -10.44
N GLU A 47 -1.11 10.65 -9.36
CA GLU A 47 -1.54 12.04 -9.41
C GLU A 47 -0.60 12.88 -10.29
N HIS A 48 0.71 12.71 -10.10
CA HIS A 48 1.71 13.38 -10.95
C HIS A 48 1.56 13.01 -12.43
N VAL A 49 1.36 11.72 -12.75
CA VAL A 49 1.14 11.25 -14.12
C VAL A 49 -0.17 11.80 -14.71
N GLN A 50 -1.23 11.87 -13.92
CA GLN A 50 -2.51 12.42 -14.34
C GLN A 50 -2.38 13.91 -14.71
N GLN A 51 -1.72 14.68 -13.86
CA GLN A 51 -1.50 16.12 -14.05
C GLN A 51 -0.63 16.40 -15.28
N ASN A 52 0.41 15.59 -15.52
CA ASN A 52 1.43 15.82 -16.54
C ASN A 52 1.26 14.92 -17.77
N ARG A 53 0.07 14.35 -17.97
CA ARG A 53 -0.18 13.29 -18.99
C ARG A 53 0.20 13.68 -20.43
N ASN A 54 0.14 14.98 -20.75
CA ASN A 54 0.40 15.49 -22.10
C ASN A 54 1.91 15.56 -22.40
N ASP A 55 2.74 15.65 -21.36
CA ASP A 55 4.20 15.73 -21.45
C ASP A 55 4.86 14.35 -21.34
N LEU A 56 4.05 13.30 -21.11
CA LEU A 56 4.51 11.92 -20.95
C LEU A 56 4.19 11.06 -22.18
N PRO A 57 5.02 10.03 -22.48
CA PRO A 57 4.67 9.05 -23.50
C PRO A 57 3.32 8.38 -23.18
N LYS A 58 2.37 8.45 -24.13
CA LYS A 58 1.00 7.92 -23.95
C LYS A 58 0.95 6.51 -23.36
N ARG A 59 1.83 5.62 -23.84
CA ARG A 59 1.92 4.23 -23.35
C ARG A 59 2.21 4.14 -21.85
N VAL A 60 3.06 5.02 -21.32
CA VAL A 60 3.46 5.03 -19.90
C VAL A 60 2.34 5.62 -19.05
N ALA A 61 1.79 6.75 -19.48
CA ALA A 61 0.68 7.38 -18.78
C ALA A 61 -0.53 6.43 -18.70
N SER A 62 -0.90 5.80 -19.81
CA SER A 62 -2.00 4.82 -19.83
C SER A 62 -1.71 3.59 -18.98
N ALA A 63 -0.47 3.05 -18.99
CA ALA A 63 -0.12 1.90 -18.17
C ALA A 63 -0.28 2.20 -16.67
N ILE A 64 0.12 3.39 -16.22
CA ILE A 64 0.02 3.78 -14.81
C ILE A 64 -1.43 4.09 -14.44
N LEU A 65 -2.15 4.87 -15.25
CA LEU A 65 -3.52 5.28 -14.94
C LEU A 65 -4.54 4.13 -15.03
N ASN A 66 -4.28 3.12 -15.86
CA ASN A 66 -5.16 1.95 -15.99
C ASN A 66 -4.79 0.80 -15.05
N ALA A 67 -3.66 0.86 -14.36
CA ALA A 67 -3.30 -0.13 -13.35
C ALA A 67 -4.21 -0.02 -12.12
N ASP A 68 -4.25 -1.08 -11.32
CA ASP A 68 -5.05 -1.13 -10.10
C ASP A 68 -4.69 -0.02 -9.11
N LEU A 69 -5.69 0.44 -8.34
CA LEU A 69 -5.49 1.45 -7.31
C LEU A 69 -4.62 0.94 -6.16
N ASN A 70 -4.68 -0.37 -5.87
CA ASN A 70 -3.83 -1.00 -4.88
C ASN A 70 -2.57 -1.59 -5.57
N PRO A 71 -1.37 -1.03 -5.34
CA PRO A 71 -0.15 -1.52 -5.96
C PRO A 71 0.34 -2.85 -5.36
N CYS A 72 -0.20 -3.26 -4.20
CA CYS A 72 0.24 -4.43 -3.46
C CYS A 72 -0.96 -5.11 -2.74
N PRO A 73 -1.82 -5.84 -3.48
CA PRO A 73 -3.04 -6.41 -2.91
C PRO A 73 -2.79 -7.51 -1.86
N ASP A 74 -1.62 -8.14 -1.88
CA ASP A 74 -1.27 -9.19 -0.92
C ASP A 74 -0.69 -8.64 0.41
N ALA A 75 -0.57 -7.32 0.56
CA ALA A 75 0.00 -6.71 1.76
C ALA A 75 -0.83 -7.03 3.03
N LEU A 76 -2.16 -7.04 2.89
CA LEU A 76 -3.11 -7.36 3.95
C LEU A 76 -3.55 -8.83 3.89
N SER A 77 -4.23 -9.32 4.92
CA SER A 77 -4.86 -10.65 4.88
C SER A 77 -6.24 -10.55 4.24
N PRO A 78 -6.75 -11.63 3.61
CA PRO A 78 -8.15 -11.69 3.19
C PRO A 78 -9.14 -11.33 4.31
N ALA A 79 -8.82 -11.73 5.55
CA ALA A 79 -9.63 -11.39 6.73
C ALA A 79 -9.70 -9.88 7.02
N ALA A 80 -8.70 -9.09 6.64
CA ALA A 80 -8.74 -7.65 6.81
C ALA A 80 -9.80 -7.00 5.89
N TYR A 81 -9.94 -7.50 4.66
CA TYR A 81 -10.95 -7.03 3.72
C TYR A 81 -12.36 -7.40 4.16
N ALA A 82 -12.57 -8.65 4.61
CA ALA A 82 -13.86 -9.07 5.17
C ALA A 82 -14.27 -8.25 6.40
N PHE A 83 -13.29 -7.88 7.24
CA PHE A 83 -13.54 -7.01 8.39
C PHE A 83 -13.91 -5.59 7.96
N GLU A 84 -13.20 -5.03 6.98
CA GLU A 84 -13.52 -3.71 6.42
C GLU A 84 -14.94 -3.67 5.81
N GLU A 85 -15.34 -4.71 5.07
CA GLU A 85 -16.70 -4.87 4.55
C GLU A 85 -17.74 -4.85 5.68
N SER A 86 -17.52 -5.62 6.76
CA SER A 86 -18.42 -5.64 7.91
C SER A 86 -18.58 -4.28 8.59
N LEU A 87 -17.50 -3.50 8.69
CA LEU A 87 -17.53 -2.13 9.25
C LEU A 87 -18.31 -1.16 8.36
N VAL A 88 -18.23 -1.33 7.03
CA VAL A 88 -19.00 -0.51 6.08
C VAL A 88 -20.48 -0.82 6.20
N GLU A 89 -20.85 -2.10 6.31
CA GLU A 89 -22.24 -2.53 6.52
C GLU A 89 -22.82 -2.01 7.83
N GLU A 90 -22.07 -2.10 8.94
CA GLU A 90 -22.49 -1.57 10.25
C GLU A 90 -22.71 -0.06 10.22
N LYS A 91 -21.81 0.69 9.56
CA LYS A 91 -21.96 2.14 9.38
C LYS A 91 -23.18 2.48 8.54
N ALA A 92 -23.45 1.74 7.47
CA ALA A 92 -24.62 1.94 6.63
C ALA A 92 -25.92 1.70 7.40
N ALA A 93 -25.96 0.65 8.24
CA ALA A 93 -27.11 0.34 9.09
C ALA A 93 -27.35 1.43 10.15
N THR A 94 -26.28 2.00 10.72
CA THR A 94 -26.35 3.09 11.70
C THR A 94 -26.86 4.39 11.10
N ILE A 95 -26.52 4.70 9.84
CA ILE A 95 -26.96 5.93 9.15
C ILE A 95 -28.42 5.82 8.68
N ALA A 96 -28.92 4.59 8.47
CA ALA A 96 -30.29 4.33 8.02
C ALA A 96 -31.33 4.24 9.15
N SER A 97 -30.90 4.28 10.42
CA SER A 97 -31.76 4.30 11.61
C SER A 97 -31.88 5.71 12.20
#